data_AF-A0AA50DLB2-F1
#
_entry.id   AF-A0AA50DLB2-F1
#
_cell.length_a   1.000
_cell.length_b   1.000
_cell.length_c   1.000
_cell.angle_alpha   90.00
_cell.angle_beta   90.00
_cell.angle_gamma   90.00
#
_symmetry.space_group_name_H-M   'P 1'
#
loop_
_entity.id
_entity.type
_entity.pdbx_description
1 polymer ?
#
loop_
_entity_poly.entity_id
_entity_poly.type
_entity_poly.pdbx_seq_one_letter_code
_entity_poly.pdbx_strand_id
1 'polypeptide(L)' 'MSSRELMKLLQQNGWVLNRVKGSHHIFIKEGKEHHITVPHPEKNVAKGTLHDILKNM' A
#
# COMPACT_ATOMS: atom_id res chain seq x y z
N MET A 1 -10.75 -3.13 5.63
CA MET A 1 -10.12 -3.47 4.33
C MET A 1 -8.94 -4.38 4.63
N SER A 2 -8.83 -5.51 3.93
CA SER A 2 -7.67 -6.41 4.10
C SER A 2 -6.47 -5.91 3.31
N SER A 3 -5.25 -6.29 3.73
CA SER A 3 -4.02 -5.94 3.00
C SER A 3 -4.09 -6.30 1.50
N ARG A 4 -4.74 -7.42 1.17
CA ARG A 4 -4.96 -7.85 -0.24
C ARG A 4 -5.80 -6.88 -1.06
N GLU A 5 -6.87 -6.35 -0.47
CA GLU A 5 -7.75 -5.39 -1.15
C GLU A 5 -7.05 -4.03 -1.31
N LEU A 6 -6.28 -3.62 -0.29
CA LEU A 6 -5.47 -2.40 -0.38
C LEU A 6 -4.41 -2.49 -1.48
N MET A 7 -3.72 -3.64 -1.60
CA MET A 7 -2.72 -3.84 -2.66
C MET A 7 -3.35 -3.79 -4.06
N LYS A 8 -4.55 -4.34 -4.25
CA LYS A 8 -5.27 -4.21 -5.53
C LYS A 8 -5.63 -2.76 -5.83
N LEU A 9 -6.14 -2.02 -4.84
CA LEU A 9 -6.52 -0.62 -5.01
C LEU A 9 -5.30 0.24 -5.37
N LEU A 10 -4.15 0.00 -4.73
CA LEU A 10 -2.89 0.64 -5.07
C LEU A 10 -2.50 0.37 -6.53
N GLN A 11 -2.53 -0.89 -6.97
CA GLN A 11 -2.24 -1.26 -8.36
C GLN A 11 -3.19 -0.59 -9.36
N GLN A 12 -4.49 -0.52 -9.05
CA GLN A 12 -5.47 0.19 -9.90
C GLN A 12 -5.20 1.70 -9.99
N ASN A 13 -4.62 2.30 -8.95
CA ASN A 13 -4.21 3.71 -8.94
C ASN A 13 -2.82 3.95 -9.57
N GLY A 14 -2.23 2.93 -10.20
CA GLY A 14 -0.93 3.02 -10.85
C GLY A 14 0.27 2.86 -9.92
N TRP A 15 0.06 2.37 -8.70
CA TRP A 15 1.16 2.02 -7.80
C TRP A 15 1.69 0.62 -8.13
N VAL A 16 3.00 0.52 -8.30
CA VAL A 16 3.71 -0.72 -8.61
C VAL A 16 4.49 -1.21 -7.41
N LEU A 17 4.46 -2.53 -7.17
CA LEU A 17 5.24 -3.16 -6.12
C LEU A 17 6.72 -3.09 -6.48
N ASN A 18 7.50 -2.37 -5.67
CA ASN A 18 8.93 -2.20 -5.90
C ASN A 18 9.74 -3.28 -5.19
N ARG A 19 9.52 -3.44 -3.88
CA ARG A 19 10.26 -4.41 -3.07
C ARG A 19 9.45 -4.92 -1.88
N VAL A 20 9.80 -6.10 -1.42
CA VAL A 20 9.20 -6.73 -0.24
C VAL A 20 10.30 -7.06 0.75
N LYS A 21 10.12 -6.64 2.01
CA LYS A 21 11.02 -6.99 3.12
C LYS A 21 10.19 -7.63 4.24
N GLY A 22 10.21 -8.96 4.29
CA GLY A 22 9.37 -9.73 5.22
C GLY A 22 7.90 -9.39 4.99
N SER A 23 7.22 -8.93 6.04
CA SER A 23 5.81 -8.55 5.96
C SER A 23 5.56 -7.17 5.33
N HIS A 24 6.59 -6.39 5.00
CA HIS A 24 6.42 -5.03 4.48
C HIS A 24 6.55 -5.00 2.95
N HIS A 25 5.45 -4.68 2.26
CA HIS A 25 5.39 -4.54 0.82
C HIS A 25 5.45 -3.06 0.46
N ILE A 26 6.46 -2.65 -0.31
CA ILE A 26 6.68 -1.24 -0.66
C ILE A 26 6.22 -1.01 -2.10
N PHE A 27 5.30 -0.07 -2.26
CA PHE A 27 4.75 0.38 -3.52
C PHE A 27 5.29 1.77 -3.89
N ILE A 28 5.58 1.96 -5.17
CA ILE A 28 6.04 3.23 -5.74
C ILE A 28 5.12 3.60 -6.91
N LYS A 29 5.06 4.88 -7.25
CA LYS A 29 4.32 5.37 -8.42
C LYS A 29 5.16 6.42 -9.12
N GLU A 30 5.26 6.30 -10.44
CA GLU A 30 5.98 7.29 -11.24
C GLU A 30 5.29 8.66 -11.11
N GLY A 31 6.07 9.70 -10.77
CA GLY A 31 5.55 11.04 -10.50
C GLY A 31 5.10 11.31 -9.06
N LYS A 32 5.18 10.34 -8.14
CA LYS A 32 5.02 10.56 -6.70
C LYS A 32 6.37 10.34 -6.00
N GLU A 33 6.81 11.34 -5.23
CA GLU A 33 8.06 11.24 -4.45
C GLU A 33 7.96 10.29 -3.25
N HIS A 34 6.74 9.93 -2.83
CA HIS A 34 6.50 9.13 -1.64
C HIS A 34 6.28 7.65 -1.99
N HIS A 35 6.76 6.76 -1.12
CA HIS A 35 6.53 5.32 -1.23
C HIS A 35 5.49 4.87 -0.18
N ILE A 36 4.59 3.97 -0.57
CA ILE A 36 3.57 3.42 0.33
C ILE A 36 4.03 2.06 0.83
N THR A 37 4.05 1.87 2.14
CA THR A 37 4.38 0.57 2.74
C THR A 37 3.11 -0.10 3.27
N VAL A 38 2.82 -1.30 2.77
CA VAL A 38 1.67 -2.11 3.20
C VAL A 38 2.16 -3.31 4.01
N PRO A 39 1.71 -3.47 5.27
CA PRO A 39 1.95 -4.69 6.02
C PRO A 39 1.06 -5.82 5.49
N HIS A 40 1.69 -6.93 5.12
CA HIS A 40 1.05 -8.16 4.63
C HIS A 40 1.82 -9.37 5.16
N PRO A 41 1.16 -10.41 5.72
CA PRO A 41 -0.27 -10.72 5.62
C PRO A 41 -1.12 -10.22 6.79
N GLU A 42 -1.62 -8.98 6.69
CA GLU A 42 -2.53 -8.41 7.68
C GLU A 42 -3.99 -8.49 7.20
N LYS A 43 -4.85 -9.15 8.01
CA LYS A 43 -6.28 -9.31 7.67
C LYS A 43 -7.07 -8.03 7.83
N ASN A 44 -6.67 -7.17 8.77
CA ASN A 44 -7.32 -5.90 9.07
C ASN A 44 -6.26 -4.80 9.17
N VAL A 45 -6.05 -4.07 8.08
CA VAL A 45 -5.19 -2.89 8.13
C VAL A 45 -5.87 -1.85 9.01
N ALA A 46 -5.12 -1.28 9.96
CA ALA A 46 -5.64 -0.26 10.88
C ALA A 46 -6.28 0.90 10.10
N LYS A 47 -7.43 1.39 10.58
CA LYS A 47 -8.19 2.47 9.91
C LYS A 47 -7.36 3.75 9.70
N GLY A 48 -6.49 4.09 10.65
CA GLY A 48 -5.59 5.24 10.53
C GLY A 48 -4.61 5.08 9.37
N THR A 49 -3.98 3.91 9.27
CA THR A 49 -3.07 3.57 8.16
C THR A 49 -3.80 3.56 6.83
N LEU A 50 -5.02 3.01 6.77
CA LEU A 50 -5.84 3.05 5.55
C LEU A 50 -6.17 4.49 5.14
N HIS A 51 -6.55 5.34 6.10
CA HIS A 51 -6.92 6.72 5.81
C HIS A 51 -5.73 7.54 5.31
N ASP A 52 -4.56 7.36 5.93
CA ASP A 52 -3.33 8.02 5.49
C ASP A 52 -2.92 7.58 4.08
N ILE A 53 -2.97 6.27 3.81
CA ILE A 53 -2.66 5.71 2.49
C ILE A 53 -3.65 6.22 1.43
N LEU A 54 -4.95 6.26 1.73
CA LEU A 54 -5.98 6.78 0.81
C LEU A 54 -5.84 8.29 0.56
N LYS A 55 -5.42 9.06 1.57
CA LYS A 55 -5.16 10.50 1.43
C LYS A 55 -3.92 10.77 0.57
N ASN A 56 -2.93 9.88 0.62
CA ASN A 56 -1.64 10.02 -0.07
C ASN A 56 -1.56 9.29 -1.42
N MET A 57 -2.60 8.56 -1.85
CA MET A 57 -2.71 7.92 -3.18
C MET A 57 -2.69 8.94 -4.33
#